data_AF-A0A942K4K0-F1
#
_entry.id   AF-A0A942K4K0-F1
#
_cell.length_a   1.000
_cell.length_b   1.000
_cell.length_c   1.000
_cell.angle_alpha   90.00
_cell.angle_beta   90.00
_cell.angle_gamma   90.00
#
_symmetry.space_group_name_H-M   'P 1'
#
loop_
_entity.id
_entity.type
_entity.pdbx_description
1 polymer ?
#
loop_
_entity_poly.entity_id
_entity_poly.type
_entity_poly.pdbx_seq_one_letter_code
_entity_poly.pdbx_strand_id
1 'polypeptide(L)'
;MSVQVPELCTSIFITPGRKRAYADGEWPGEKNKEDQLVVLNSTAKVIIETQRQNPQVDCPYVFPYRGKRVSRLHNSAWKKAWRKAGLPVCDEYTRGPHNLKHTFGHRLRVAGVSLETRKKLLHHTNGDITTHYSPASVAELLEAVEKIVNLKPVSILRRVI
;
A
#
# COMPACT_ATOMS: atom_id res chain seq x y z
N MET A 1 10.96 5.36 -0.88
CA MET A 1 11.64 5.91 -2.08
C MET A 1 10.91 5.38 -3.30
N SER A 2 10.61 6.18 -4.32
CA SER A 2 10.03 5.69 -5.58
C SER A 2 11.15 5.42 -6.58
N VAL A 3 11.10 4.27 -7.25
CA VAL A 3 12.04 3.88 -8.31
C VAL A 3 11.23 3.69 -9.59
N GLN A 4 11.68 4.29 -10.69
CA GLN A 4 11.07 4.06 -12.00
C GLN A 4 11.55 2.71 -12.53
N VAL A 5 10.63 1.94 -13.10
CA VAL A 5 10.92 0.72 -13.86
C VAL A 5 10.48 0.98 -15.30
N PRO A 6 11.35 1.57 -16.14
CA PRO A 6 11.01 1.98 -17.50
C PRO A 6 10.42 0.83 -18.33
N GLU A 7 10.93 -0.39 -18.15
CA GLU A 7 10.53 -1.60 -18.87
C GLU A 7 9.07 -2.00 -18.60
N LEU A 8 8.50 -1.56 -17.46
CA LEU A 8 7.13 -1.82 -17.06
C LEU A 8 6.28 -0.54 -17.07
N CYS A 9 6.83 0.56 -17.59
CA CYS A 9 6.25 1.91 -17.60
C CYS A 9 5.58 2.30 -16.27
N THR A 10 6.17 1.91 -15.14
CA THR A 10 5.57 2.08 -13.82
C THR A 10 6.59 2.49 -12.77
N SER A 11 6.11 3.03 -11.67
CA SER A 11 6.92 3.33 -10.50
C SER A 11 6.64 2.29 -9.42
N ILE A 12 7.71 1.72 -8.87
CA ILE A 12 7.65 0.91 -7.65
C ILE A 12 8.03 1.74 -6.45
N PHE A 13 7.48 1.41 -5.29
CA PHE A 13 7.79 2.08 -4.03
C PHE A 13 8.49 1.11 -3.10
N ILE A 14 9.59 1.55 -2.52
CA ILE A 14 10.33 0.81 -1.51
C ILE A 14 10.16 1.52 -0.18
N THR A 15 9.53 0.83 0.77
CA THR A 15 9.46 1.24 2.18
C THR A 15 10.68 0.65 2.90
N PRO A 16 11.56 1.49 3.47
CA PRO A 16 12.75 0.99 4.14
C PRO A 16 12.38 0.13 5.36
N GLY A 17 12.96 -1.05 5.47
CA GLY A 17 12.82 -1.90 6.64
C GLY A 17 13.58 -1.36 7.84
N ARG A 18 14.71 -0.71 7.61
CA ARG A 18 15.58 -0.19 8.66
C ARG A 18 15.34 1.29 8.92
N LYS A 19 15.85 1.74 10.07
CA LYS A 19 15.82 3.14 10.48
C LYS A 19 16.44 4.01 9.38
N ARG A 20 15.77 5.11 9.01
CA ARG A 20 16.24 6.04 7.99
C ARG A 20 15.88 7.48 8.35
N ALA A 21 16.83 8.40 8.19
CA ALA A 21 16.60 9.83 8.38
C ALA A 21 15.95 10.45 7.14
N TYR A 22 15.00 11.36 7.38
CA TYR A 22 14.36 12.23 6.40
C TYR A 22 14.46 13.68 6.86
N ALA A 23 14.25 14.64 5.96
CA ALA A 23 14.32 16.07 6.27
C ALA A 23 13.37 16.51 7.40
N ASP A 24 12.26 15.79 7.62
CA ASP A 24 11.25 16.08 8.63
C ASP A 24 11.19 15.03 9.77
N GLY A 25 12.26 14.24 9.95
CA GLY A 25 12.45 13.34 11.08
C GLY A 25 12.87 11.92 10.71
N GLU A 26 12.86 11.02 11.69
CA GLU A 26 13.33 9.64 11.50
C GLU A 26 12.18 8.68 11.21
N TRP A 27 12.41 7.74 10.29
CA TRP A 27 11.59 6.53 10.14
C TRP A 27 12.17 5.45 11.05
N PRO A 28 11.37 4.84 11.96
CA PRO A 28 11.89 3.86 12.91
C PRO A 28 12.21 2.49 12.27
N GLY A 29 11.76 2.24 11.04
CA GLY A 29 11.85 0.94 10.39
C GLY A 29 10.56 0.13 10.51
N GLU A 30 10.46 -0.91 9.68
CA GLU A 30 9.42 -1.93 9.77
C GLU A 30 9.74 -2.93 10.88
N LYS A 31 8.72 -3.58 11.43
CA LYS A 31 8.87 -4.53 12.54
C LYS A 31 9.82 -5.69 12.20
N ASN A 32 9.84 -6.13 10.94
CA ASN A 32 10.70 -7.19 10.43
C ASN A 32 12.07 -6.68 9.95
N LYS A 33 12.33 -5.37 9.95
CA LYS A 33 13.58 -4.75 9.47
C LYS A 33 13.93 -5.03 8.00
N GLU A 34 12.94 -5.45 7.20
CA GLU A 34 13.09 -5.77 5.78
C GLU A 34 12.41 -4.72 4.91
N ASP A 35 13.03 -4.41 3.78
CA ASP A 35 12.46 -3.49 2.81
C ASP A 35 11.20 -4.09 2.18
N GLN A 36 10.16 -3.29 2.08
CA GLN A 36 8.87 -3.71 1.50
C GLN A 36 8.69 -3.08 0.13
N LEU A 37 8.54 -3.93 -0.89
CA LEU A 37 8.17 -3.50 -2.24
C LEU A 37 6.67 -3.30 -2.34
N VAL A 38 6.26 -2.13 -2.83
CA VAL A 38 4.87 -1.78 -3.11
C VAL A 38 4.75 -1.48 -4.59
N VAL A 39 3.94 -2.29 -5.27
CA VAL A 39 3.55 -2.10 -6.67
C VAL A 39 2.19 -1.40 -6.75
N LEU A 40 1.94 -0.69 -7.83
CA LEU A 40 0.71 0.06 -8.05
C LEU A 40 -0.12 -0.61 -9.14
N ASN A 41 -1.40 -0.83 -8.87
CA ASN A 41 -2.37 -1.08 -9.93
C ASN A 41 -2.76 0.23 -10.64
N SER A 42 -3.48 0.12 -11.74
CA SER A 42 -3.92 1.25 -12.57
C SER A 42 -4.64 2.34 -11.76
N THR A 43 -5.53 1.96 -10.86
CA THR A 43 -6.27 2.91 -10.00
C THR A 43 -5.34 3.68 -9.06
N ALA A 44 -4.44 2.98 -8.35
CA ALA A 44 -3.49 3.61 -7.43
C ALA A 44 -2.48 4.49 -8.18
N LYS A 45 -2.06 4.07 -9.38
CA LYS A 45 -1.19 4.83 -10.27
C LYS A 45 -1.82 6.17 -10.65
N VAL A 46 -3.07 6.16 -11.12
CA VAL A 46 -3.79 7.40 -11.48
C VAL A 46 -3.86 8.35 -10.28
N ILE A 47 -4.22 7.85 -9.09
CA ILE A 47 -4.30 8.68 -7.88
C ILE A 47 -2.95 9.33 -7.55
N ILE A 48 -1.85 8.57 -7.62
CA ILE A 48 -0.51 9.07 -7.32
C ILE A 48 -0.06 10.11 -8.35
N GLU A 49 -0.28 9.86 -9.63
CA GLU A 49 0.08 10.82 -10.69
C GLU A 49 -0.75 12.11 -10.57
N THR A 50 -2.05 12.02 -10.28
CA THR A 50 -2.88 13.21 -10.01
C THR A 50 -2.36 14.01 -8.82
N GLN A 51 -1.91 13.35 -7.75
CA GLN A 51 -1.31 14.07 -6.61
C GLN A 51 0.02 14.72 -6.96
N ARG A 52 0.85 14.08 -7.78
CA ARG A 52 2.13 14.63 -8.25
C ARG A 52 1.95 15.86 -9.14
N GLN A 53 0.82 15.99 -9.84
CA GLN A 53 0.50 17.17 -10.66
C GLN A 53 0.08 18.40 -9.83
N ASN A 54 -0.20 18.25 -8.53
CA ASN A 54 -0.51 19.37 -7.64
C ASN A 54 0.47 19.41 -6.45
N PRO A 55 1.78 19.61 -6.70
CA PRO A 55 2.79 19.56 -5.66
C PRO A 55 2.66 20.78 -4.74
N GLN A 56 2.84 20.56 -3.43
CA GLN A 56 3.17 21.66 -2.52
C GLN A 56 4.61 22.09 -2.83
N VAL A 57 4.86 23.40 -2.82
CA VAL A 57 6.18 23.99 -3.09
C VAL A 57 7.24 23.31 -2.22
N ASP A 58 8.33 22.85 -2.84
CA ASP A 58 9.48 22.18 -2.22
C ASP A 58 9.14 20.94 -1.38
N CYS A 59 7.99 20.29 -1.62
CA CYS A 59 7.58 19.13 -0.84
C CYS A 59 7.91 17.80 -1.55
N PRO A 60 8.76 16.93 -0.96
CA PRO A 60 9.16 15.67 -1.58
C PRO A 60 8.11 14.54 -1.44
N TYR A 61 6.96 14.81 -0.82
CA TYR A 61 5.96 13.81 -0.47
C TYR A 61 4.77 13.80 -1.44
N VAL A 62 4.32 12.60 -1.82
CA VAL A 62 3.12 12.41 -2.66
C VAL A 62 1.84 12.79 -1.90
N PHE A 63 1.79 12.51 -0.60
CA PHE A 63 0.65 12.85 0.27
C PHE A 63 1.12 13.72 1.45
N PRO A 64 1.39 15.01 1.24
CA PRO A 64 1.84 15.90 2.29
C PRO A 64 0.67 16.43 3.13
N TYR A 65 0.94 16.69 4.41
CA TYR A 65 0.08 17.48 5.28
C TYR A 65 0.88 18.65 5.85
N ARG A 66 0.53 19.87 5.43
CA ARG A 66 1.26 21.11 5.78
C ARG A 66 2.78 20.99 5.50
N GLY A 67 3.13 20.53 4.29
CA GLY A 67 4.52 20.32 3.85
C GLY A 67 5.27 19.15 4.50
N LYS A 68 4.66 18.43 5.44
CA LYS A 68 5.29 17.32 6.19
C LYS A 68 4.67 15.98 5.85
N ARG A 69 5.38 14.89 6.11
CA ARG A 69 4.83 13.54 5.99
C ARG A 69 3.68 13.30 6.97
N VAL A 70 2.70 12.52 6.55
CA VAL A 70 1.63 12.05 7.45
C VAL A 70 2.21 10.99 8.38
N SER A 71 2.33 11.30 9.67
CA SER A 71 2.93 10.40 10.67
C SER A 71 2.01 9.25 11.11
N ARG A 72 0.69 9.45 11.03
CA ARG A 72 -0.31 8.45 11.41
C ARG A 72 -1.49 8.47 10.44
N LEU A 73 -1.83 7.29 9.92
CA LEU A 73 -2.95 7.13 8.99
C LEU A 73 -4.31 7.20 9.70
N HIS A 74 -4.39 6.78 10.97
CA HIS A 74 -5.62 6.84 11.77
C HIS A 74 -5.88 8.25 12.33
N ASN A 75 -6.01 9.23 11.45
CA ASN A 75 -6.28 10.63 11.77
C ASN A 75 -7.76 11.00 11.48
N SER A 76 -8.15 12.25 11.77
CA SER A 76 -9.52 12.74 11.57
C SER A 76 -9.96 12.69 10.11
N ALA A 77 -9.07 12.99 9.16
CA ALA A 77 -9.35 12.93 7.72
C ALA A 77 -9.68 11.50 7.30
N TRP A 78 -8.91 10.51 7.75
CA TRP A 78 -9.19 9.10 7.52
C TRP A 78 -10.54 8.66 8.09
N LYS A 79 -10.84 9.01 9.34
CA LYS A 79 -12.15 8.70 9.96
C LYS A 79 -13.31 9.32 9.17
N LYS A 80 -13.14 10.55 8.67
CA LYS A 80 -14.15 11.24 7.85
C LYS A 80 -14.33 10.54 6.50
N ALA A 81 -13.24 10.16 5.84
CA ALA A 81 -13.28 9.41 4.59
C ALA A 81 -13.96 8.04 4.75
N TRP A 82 -13.65 7.32 5.84
CA TRP A 82 -14.27 6.03 6.17
C TRP A 82 -15.80 6.14 6.27
N ARG A 83 -16.31 7.15 7.00
CA ARG A 83 -17.76 7.41 7.10
C ARG A 83 -18.36 7.81 5.76
N LYS A 84 -17.69 8.68 4.99
CA LYS A 84 -18.16 9.13 3.68
C LYS A 84 -18.26 7.97 2.68
N ALA A 85 -17.42 6.95 2.82
CA ALA A 85 -17.47 5.72 2.04
C ALA A 85 -18.60 4.75 2.46
N GLY A 86 -19.42 5.11 3.46
CA GLY A 86 -20.50 4.25 3.95
C GLY A 86 -20.03 3.00 4.70
N LEU A 87 -18.77 2.98 5.16
CA LEU A 87 -18.22 1.83 5.87
C LEU A 87 -18.70 1.79 7.33
N PRO A 88 -18.87 0.59 7.93
CA PRO A 88 -19.39 0.46 9.29
C PRO A 88 -18.59 1.23 10.31
N VAL A 89 -19.31 1.85 11.25
CA VAL A 89 -18.74 2.64 12.35
C VAL A 89 -18.97 2.00 13.72
N CYS A 90 -19.81 0.97 13.82
CA CYS A 90 -20.05 0.24 15.06
C CYS A 90 -18.81 -0.53 15.50
N ASP A 91 -18.73 -0.84 16.79
CA ASP A 91 -17.59 -1.53 17.39
C ASP A 91 -17.54 -3.03 17.04
N GLU A 92 -18.56 -3.54 16.34
CA GLU A 92 -18.62 -4.92 15.85
C GLU A 92 -17.58 -5.19 14.75
N TYR A 93 -17.09 -4.17 14.04
CA TYR A 93 -16.16 -4.34 12.93
C TYR A 93 -14.83 -3.63 13.17
N THR A 94 -13.75 -4.28 12.75
CA THR A 94 -12.42 -3.68 12.78
C THR A 94 -12.37 -2.50 11.81
N ARG A 95 -12.10 -1.30 12.33
CA ARG A 95 -11.98 -0.08 11.52
C ARG A 95 -10.53 0.14 11.07
N GLY A 96 -10.37 0.74 9.89
CA GLY A 96 -9.11 1.33 9.48
C GLY A 96 -8.23 0.47 8.55
N PRO A 97 -6.96 0.87 8.39
CA PRO A 97 -6.07 0.34 7.34
C PRO A 97 -5.88 -1.19 7.40
N HIS A 98 -5.89 -1.77 8.60
CA HIS A 98 -5.76 -3.21 8.79
C HIS A 98 -6.93 -3.99 8.17
N ASN A 99 -8.17 -3.48 8.28
CA ASN A 99 -9.33 -4.12 7.65
C ASN A 99 -9.26 -4.03 6.12
N LEU A 100 -8.76 -2.90 5.59
CA LEU A 100 -8.52 -2.75 4.14
C LEU A 100 -7.41 -3.69 3.66
N LYS A 101 -6.34 -3.90 4.45
CA LYS A 101 -5.29 -4.88 4.16
C LYS A 101 -5.85 -6.30 4.06
N HIS A 102 -6.77 -6.68 4.94
CA HIS A 102 -7.48 -7.96 4.83
C HIS A 102 -8.39 -8.04 3.59
N THR A 103 -9.14 -6.98 3.30
CA THR A 103 -9.97 -6.91 2.10
C THR A 103 -9.12 -7.07 0.84
N PHE A 104 -7.97 -6.40 0.77
CA PHE A 104 -6.99 -6.53 -0.31
C PHE A 104 -6.52 -7.98 -0.45
N GLY A 105 -6.07 -8.62 0.64
CA GLY A 105 -5.64 -10.01 0.64
C GLY A 105 -6.72 -10.99 0.19
N HIS A 106 -7.97 -10.75 0.56
CA HIS A 106 -9.08 -11.58 0.11
C HIS A 106 -9.44 -11.36 -1.35
N ARG A 107 -9.46 -10.12 -1.84
CA ARG A 107 -9.72 -9.84 -3.26
C ARG A 107 -8.71 -10.54 -4.15
N LEU A 108 -7.43 -10.51 -3.77
CA LEU A 108 -6.39 -11.28 -4.45
C LEU A 108 -6.70 -12.78 -4.46
N ARG A 109 -7.16 -13.35 -3.33
CA ARG A 109 -7.52 -14.77 -3.24
C ARG A 109 -8.68 -15.12 -4.20
N VAL A 110 -9.72 -14.28 -4.24
CA VAL A 110 -10.87 -14.46 -5.15
C VAL A 110 -10.44 -14.33 -6.61
N ALA A 111 -9.46 -13.47 -6.90
CA ALA A 111 -8.88 -13.31 -8.23
C ALA A 111 -7.98 -14.47 -8.68
N GLY A 112 -7.86 -15.53 -7.87
CA GLY A 112 -7.00 -16.68 -8.16
C GLY A 112 -5.50 -16.38 -8.01
N VAL A 113 -5.10 -15.33 -7.28
CA VAL A 113 -3.68 -15.04 -7.03
C VAL A 113 -3.10 -16.07 -6.05
N SER A 114 -1.93 -16.61 -6.39
CA SER A 114 -1.24 -17.64 -5.63
C SER A 114 -1.01 -17.21 -4.16
N LEU A 115 -0.89 -18.18 -3.24
CA LEU A 115 -0.60 -17.88 -1.84
C LEU A 115 0.76 -17.18 -1.68
N GLU A 116 1.76 -17.57 -2.48
CA GLU A 116 3.09 -16.99 -2.45
C GLU A 116 3.07 -15.51 -2.85
N THR A 117 2.48 -15.19 -4.02
CA THR A 117 2.33 -13.82 -4.51
C THR A 117 1.51 -12.97 -3.53
N ARG A 118 0.46 -13.54 -2.92
CA ARG A 118 -0.32 -12.85 -1.88
C ARG A 118 0.51 -12.55 -0.63
N LYS A 119 1.34 -13.47 -0.17
CA LYS A 119 2.24 -13.25 0.97
C LYS A 119 3.24 -12.12 0.68
N LYS A 120 3.83 -12.11 -0.53
CA LYS A 120 4.73 -11.04 -1.00
C LYS A 120 4.01 -9.68 -0.99
N LEU A 121 2.82 -9.58 -1.60
CA LEU A 121 2.01 -8.36 -1.66
C LEU A 121 1.52 -7.86 -0.28
N LEU A 122 1.31 -8.76 0.67
CA LEU A 122 0.92 -8.43 2.03
C LEU A 122 2.12 -8.19 2.97
N HIS A 123 3.34 -8.31 2.45
CA HIS A 123 4.58 -8.20 3.24
C HIS A 123 4.59 -9.14 4.44
N HIS A 124 4.04 -10.35 4.27
CA HIS A 124 4.09 -11.37 5.29
C HIS A 124 5.47 -12.04 5.24
N THR A 125 6.16 -12.04 6.38
CA THR A 125 7.47 -12.65 6.55
C THR A 125 7.42 -14.14 6.20
N ASN A 126 8.13 -14.52 5.15
CA ASN A 126 8.80 -15.81 5.09
C ASN A 126 10.29 -15.46 5.19
N GLY A 127 10.98 -15.97 6.22
CA GLY A 127 12.39 -15.69 6.49
C GLY A 127 13.39 -16.25 5.45
N ASP A 128 13.03 -16.20 4.17
CA ASP A 128 13.86 -16.47 2.99
C ASP A 128 14.06 -15.11 2.28
N ILE A 129 14.94 -14.28 2.83
CA ILE A 129 16.34 -14.12 2.40
C ILE A 129 16.45 -13.98 0.86
N THR A 130 16.82 -12.77 0.44
CA THR A 130 17.17 -12.36 -0.93
C THR A 130 16.04 -12.28 -1.96
N THR A 131 15.12 -11.33 -1.79
CA THR A 131 14.35 -10.85 -2.96
C THR A 131 15.25 -9.99 -3.83
N HIS A 132 15.95 -10.63 -4.77
CA HIS A 132 16.34 -9.93 -5.99
C HIS A 132 15.04 -9.51 -6.69
N TYR A 133 14.79 -8.21 -6.77
CA TYR A 133 13.69 -7.64 -7.55
C TYR A 133 13.99 -7.82 -9.03
N SER A 134 13.92 -9.06 -9.52
CA SER A 134 14.01 -9.31 -10.95
C SER A 134 12.81 -8.65 -11.64
N PRO A 135 12.95 -8.12 -12.87
CA PRO A 135 11.83 -7.57 -13.62
C PRO A 135 10.64 -8.53 -13.72
N ALA A 136 10.90 -9.84 -13.85
CA ALA A 136 9.87 -10.88 -13.87
C ALA A 136 9.07 -10.95 -12.55
N SER A 137 9.75 -10.86 -11.39
CA SER A 137 9.06 -10.86 -10.09
C SER A 137 8.19 -9.61 -9.91
N VAL A 138 8.63 -8.45 -10.41
CA VAL A 138 7.84 -7.21 -10.34
C VAL A 138 6.64 -7.27 -11.28
N ALA A 139 6.80 -7.81 -12.48
CA ALA A 139 5.72 -8.03 -13.44
C ALA A 139 4.60 -8.92 -12.86
N GLU A 140 4.98 -10.04 -12.23
CA GLU A 140 4.03 -10.94 -11.56
C GLU A 140 3.20 -10.21 -10.48
N LEU A 141 3.86 -9.37 -9.66
CA LEU A 141 3.18 -8.59 -8.63
C LEU A 141 2.23 -7.54 -9.23
N LEU A 142 2.63 -6.88 -10.32
CA LEU A 142 1.80 -5.91 -11.04
C LEU A 142 0.55 -6.56 -11.62
N GLU A 143 0.70 -7.68 -12.33
CA GLU A 143 -0.42 -8.44 -12.87
C GLU A 143 -1.39 -8.87 -11.75
N ALA A 144 -0.86 -9.33 -10.62
CA ALA A 144 -1.67 -9.74 -9.48
C ALA A 144 -2.49 -8.58 -8.89
N VAL A 145 -1.92 -7.39 -8.73
CA VAL A 145 -2.68 -6.23 -8.21
C VAL A 145 -3.63 -5.63 -9.23
N GLU A 146 -3.39 -5.82 -10.53
CA GLU A 146 -4.30 -5.37 -11.59
C GLU A 146 -5.56 -6.24 -11.66
N LYS A 147 -5.43 -7.56 -11.42
CA LYS A 147 -6.57 -8.49 -11.38
C LYS A 147 -7.70 -8.06 -10.45
N ILE A 148 -7.40 -7.28 -9.40
CA ILE A 148 -8.41 -6.84 -8.42
C ILE A 148 -9.06 -5.50 -8.74
N VAL A 149 -8.66 -4.80 -9.81
CA VAL A 149 -9.21 -3.49 -10.20
C VAL A 149 -10.66 -3.62 -10.67
N ASN A 150 -10.96 -4.62 -11.49
CA ASN A 150 -12.28 -4.84 -12.08
C ASN A 150 -13.12 -5.93 -11.38
N LEU A 151 -12.65 -6.45 -10.23
CA LEU A 151 -13.44 -7.40 -9.46
C LEU A 151 -14.69 -6.73 -8.90
N LYS A 152 -15.83 -7.41 -9.01
CA LYS A 152 -17.06 -6.99 -8.32
C LYS A 152 -16.73 -6.72 -6.84
N PRO A 153 -17.21 -5.61 -6.27
CA PRO A 153 -16.81 -5.19 -4.93
C PRO A 153 -17.30 -6.20 -3.89
N VAL A 154 -16.40 -7.09 -3.47
CA VAL A 154 -16.57 -7.88 -2.25
C VAL A 154 -15.80 -7.16 -1.15
N SER A 155 -16.52 -6.49 -0.27
CA SER A 155 -15.98 -5.86 0.93
C SER A 155 -16.03 -6.87 2.07
N ILE A 156 -14.91 -7.10 2.75
CA ILE A 156 -14.88 -7.95 3.94
C ILE A 156 -14.66 -7.09 5.16
N LEU A 157 -15.60 -7.21 6.07
CA LEU A 157 -15.59 -6.54 7.34
C LEU A 157 -15.25 -7.60 8.38
N ARG A 158 -14.05 -7.52 8.95
CA ARG A 158 -13.65 -8.46 10.00
C ARG A 158 -14.41 -8.09 11.27
N ARG A 159 -15.26 -9.00 11.75
CA ARG A 159 -15.96 -8.87 13.02
C ARG A 159 -14.94 -8.93 14.17
N VAL A 160 -15.11 -8.09 15.19
CA VAL A 160 -14.40 -8.22 16.46
C VAL A 160 -14.95 -9.46 17.15
N ILE A 161 -14.09 -10.46 17.38
CA ILE A 161 -14.39 -11.62 18.25
C ILE A 161 -13.88 -11.26 19.63
#